data_AF-A0A7D9JJ01-F1
#
_entry.id   AF-A0A7D9JJ01-F1
#
_cell.length_a   1.000
_cell.length_b   1.000
_cell.length_c   1.000
_cell.angle_alpha   90.00
_cell.angle_beta   90.00
_cell.angle_gamma   90.00
#
_symmetry.space_group_name_H-M   'P 1'
#
loop_
_entity.id
_entity.type
_entity.pdbx_description
1 polymer ?
#
loop_
_entity_poly.entity_id
_entity_poly.type
_entity_poly.pdbx_seq_one_letter_code
_entity_poly.pdbx_strand_id
1 'polypeptide(L)'
;MNNATNKEASEIVNDIDKLCQEVKQIDPNVEIILSELTNRENNAKAKTTVQEGFRVGHLNIASLVKHVDELKIYLEKEPLDVLSINETRLDETISTDTVSIPGYDMVAKNRNRQDYLKKKAIKTNSTACHNAYGSLRNEINKKIVYAKQDYYTNCVDRNRNNTKQMWKHINQLVNKNSRSTNISVLQIDEQVITENETIADLFNEYFTDIGPNLSNQITETNTDFKRYMKFKTQHKFNFENININEVLNALEKF
;
A
#
# COMPACT_ATOMS: atom_id res chain seq x y z
N MET A 1 7.63 -28.64 -51.89
CA MET A 1 8.51 -27.48 -51.63
C MET A 1 9.75 -27.79 -50.78
N ASN A 2 9.93 -29.02 -50.25
CA ASN A 2 11.06 -29.35 -49.35
C ASN A 2 12.33 -29.90 -50.04
N ASN A 3 12.30 -30.18 -51.34
CA ASN A 3 13.44 -30.79 -52.03
C ASN A 3 14.46 -29.76 -52.59
N ALA A 4 14.04 -28.52 -52.83
CA ALA A 4 14.94 -27.47 -53.34
C ALA A 4 15.84 -26.91 -52.23
N THR A 5 15.28 -26.65 -51.06
CA THR A 5 16.01 -26.17 -49.87
C THR A 5 17.00 -27.19 -49.33
N ASN A 6 16.68 -28.49 -49.37
CA ASN A 6 17.62 -29.54 -48.97
C ASN A 6 18.78 -29.72 -49.98
N LYS A 7 18.55 -29.44 -51.26
CA LYS A 7 19.59 -29.52 -52.28
C LYS A 7 20.58 -28.35 -52.14
N GLU A 8 20.08 -27.13 -51.96
CA GLU A 8 20.89 -25.94 -51.70
C GLU A 8 21.71 -26.07 -50.41
N ALA A 9 21.12 -26.62 -49.34
CA ALA A 9 21.86 -26.90 -48.11
C ALA A 9 22.98 -27.93 -48.31
N SER A 10 22.76 -28.96 -49.13
CA SER A 10 23.80 -29.97 -49.44
C SER A 10 24.93 -29.40 -50.30
N GLU A 11 24.62 -28.50 -51.23
CA GLU A 11 25.61 -27.84 -52.09
C GLU A 11 26.50 -26.90 -51.25
N ILE A 12 25.92 -26.15 -50.31
CA ILE A 12 26.68 -25.28 -49.39
C ILE A 12 27.60 -26.10 -48.49
N VAL A 13 27.15 -27.25 -47.96
CA VAL A 13 27.98 -28.12 -47.13
C VAL A 13 29.16 -28.68 -47.93
N ASN A 14 28.92 -29.10 -49.18
CA ASN A 14 29.98 -29.60 -50.04
C ASN A 14 31.00 -28.52 -50.41
N ASP A 15 30.57 -27.28 -50.62
CA ASP A 15 31.46 -26.15 -50.90
C ASP A 15 32.31 -25.77 -49.67
N ILE A 16 31.72 -25.85 -48.47
CA ILE A 16 32.45 -25.67 -47.20
C ILE A 16 33.49 -26.77 -47.02
N ASP A 17 33.14 -28.03 -47.25
CA ASP A 17 34.07 -29.15 -47.12
C ASP A 17 35.24 -29.04 -48.10
N LYS A 18 34.97 -28.56 -49.32
CA LYS A 18 35.99 -28.31 -50.33
C LYS A 18 36.94 -27.19 -49.94
N LEU A 19 36.41 -26.06 -49.45
CA LEU A 19 37.21 -24.95 -48.91
C LEU A 19 38.03 -25.39 -47.70
N CYS A 20 37.48 -26.21 -46.81
CA CYS A 20 38.21 -26.78 -45.69
C CYS A 20 39.37 -27.69 -46.16
N GLN A 21 39.20 -28.47 -47.23
CA GLN A 21 40.29 -29.26 -47.81
C GLN A 21 41.37 -28.40 -48.46
N GLU A 22 41.01 -27.28 -49.08
CA GLU A 22 41.98 -26.34 -49.66
C GLU A 22 42.79 -25.62 -48.57
N VAL A 23 42.14 -25.17 -47.49
CA VAL A 23 42.84 -24.54 -46.34
C VAL A 23 43.77 -25.52 -45.63
N LYS A 24 43.41 -26.81 -45.55
CA LYS A 24 44.27 -27.88 -45.01
C LYS A 24 45.57 -28.09 -45.79
N GLN A 25 45.59 -27.80 -47.10
CA GLN A 25 46.81 -27.90 -47.89
C GLN A 25 47.75 -26.69 -47.74
N ILE A 26 47.24 -25.56 -47.24
CA ILE A 26 47.99 -24.30 -47.12
C ILE A 26 48.78 -24.23 -45.81
N ASP A 27 48.26 -24.81 -44.72
CA ASP A 27 48.99 -24.93 -43.44
C ASP A 27 48.57 -26.20 -42.67
N PRO A 28 49.48 -27.18 -42.50
CA PRO A 28 49.18 -28.42 -41.79
C PRO A 28 48.90 -28.23 -40.29
N ASN A 29 49.25 -27.08 -39.69
CA ASN A 29 48.86 -26.77 -38.30
C ASN A 29 47.38 -26.43 -38.14
N VAL A 30 46.65 -26.17 -39.23
CA VAL A 30 45.21 -25.87 -39.17
C VAL A 30 44.41 -27.08 -38.67
N GLU A 31 44.85 -28.31 -38.98
CA GLU A 31 44.20 -29.52 -38.47
C GLU A 31 44.39 -29.69 -36.96
N ILE A 32 45.55 -29.29 -36.44
CA ILE A 32 45.83 -29.23 -35.01
C ILE A 32 44.91 -28.19 -34.36
N ILE A 33 44.81 -26.99 -34.92
CA ILE A 33 43.96 -25.91 -34.40
C ILE A 33 42.47 -26.28 -34.44
N LEU A 34 41.98 -26.85 -35.56
CA LEU A 34 40.60 -27.31 -35.68
C LEU A 34 40.31 -28.43 -34.69
N SER A 35 41.21 -29.41 -34.54
CA SER A 35 41.06 -30.48 -33.55
C SER A 35 41.07 -29.94 -32.11
N GLU A 36 41.90 -28.94 -31.80
CA GLU A 36 41.89 -28.25 -30.51
C GLU A 36 40.59 -27.47 -30.27
N LEU A 37 40.05 -26.80 -31.29
CA LEU A 37 38.78 -26.07 -31.19
C LEU A 37 37.59 -27.03 -31.02
N THR A 38 37.54 -28.11 -31.80
CA THR A 38 36.51 -29.16 -31.65
C THR A 38 36.62 -29.89 -30.31
N ASN A 39 37.83 -30.15 -29.82
CA ASN A 39 38.04 -30.71 -28.48
C ASN A 39 37.66 -29.73 -27.37
N ARG A 40 37.84 -28.41 -27.57
CA ARG A 40 37.35 -27.37 -26.65
C ARG A 40 35.82 -27.29 -26.64
N GLU A 41 35.16 -27.37 -27.79
CA GLU A 41 33.69 -27.42 -27.87
C GLU A 41 33.11 -28.70 -27.26
N ASN A 42 33.74 -29.85 -27.50
CA ASN A 42 33.32 -31.12 -26.91
C ASN A 42 33.59 -31.17 -25.40
N ASN A 43 34.68 -30.57 -24.91
CA ASN A 43 34.91 -30.40 -23.48
C ASN A 43 33.91 -29.41 -22.85
N ALA A 44 33.51 -28.35 -23.57
CA ALA A 44 32.47 -27.44 -23.11
C ALA A 44 31.09 -28.13 -23.02
N LYS A 45 30.77 -29.03 -23.97
CA LYS A 45 29.55 -29.87 -23.94
C LYS A 45 29.62 -31.03 -22.94
N ALA A 46 30.80 -31.59 -22.67
CA ALA A 46 30.99 -32.65 -21.67
C ALA A 46 30.98 -32.11 -20.23
N LYS A 47 31.21 -30.80 -20.03
CA LYS A 47 31.12 -30.12 -18.73
C LYS A 47 29.69 -29.69 -18.35
N THR A 48 28.68 -30.13 -19.10
CA THR A 48 27.29 -30.21 -18.61
C THR A 48 27.16 -31.45 -17.71
N THR A 49 28.06 -31.53 -16.72
CA THR A 49 28.09 -32.57 -15.71
C THR A 49 26.98 -32.28 -14.71
N VAL A 50 26.25 -33.33 -14.33
CA VAL A 50 25.62 -33.41 -13.02
C VAL A 50 26.73 -33.10 -12.00
N GLN A 51 26.79 -31.86 -11.51
CA GLN A 51 27.81 -31.46 -10.55
C GLN A 51 27.45 -32.07 -9.19
N GLU A 52 28.30 -32.97 -8.70
CA GLU A 52 28.18 -33.47 -7.33
C GLU A 52 28.53 -32.34 -6.35
N GLY A 53 27.52 -31.79 -5.67
CA GLY A 53 27.67 -30.85 -4.57
C GLY A 53 26.84 -29.58 -4.72
N PHE A 54 26.34 -29.07 -3.60
CA PHE A 54 25.56 -27.82 -3.53
C PHE A 54 26.49 -26.59 -3.60
N ARG A 55 26.33 -25.75 -4.63
CA ARG A 55 27.18 -24.58 -4.92
C ARG A 55 26.44 -23.28 -4.61
N VAL A 56 27.05 -22.46 -3.76
CA VAL A 56 26.53 -21.14 -3.40
C VAL A 56 27.55 -20.05 -3.74
N GLY A 57 27.10 -18.96 -4.35
CA GLY A 57 27.90 -17.78 -4.66
C GLY A 57 27.46 -16.53 -3.91
N HIS A 58 28.39 -15.62 -3.66
CA HIS A 58 28.12 -14.26 -3.22
C HIS A 58 28.81 -13.25 -4.13
N LEU A 59 28.06 -12.26 -4.62
CA LEU A 59 28.56 -11.22 -5.52
C LEU A 59 28.09 -9.84 -5.09
N ASN A 60 29.03 -8.92 -4.89
CA ASN A 60 28.70 -7.50 -4.87
C ASN A 60 28.76 -6.97 -6.31
N ILE A 61 27.60 -6.76 -6.94
CA ILE A 61 27.53 -6.41 -8.37
C ILE A 61 27.58 -4.91 -8.62
N ALA A 62 27.46 -4.09 -7.56
CA ALA A 62 27.35 -2.62 -7.59
C ALA A 62 26.21 -2.02 -8.45
N SER A 63 25.64 -2.74 -9.43
CA SER A 63 24.48 -2.37 -10.24
C SER A 63 24.03 -3.54 -11.13
N LEU A 64 23.02 -4.29 -10.73
CA LEU A 64 22.56 -5.48 -11.47
C LEU A 64 22.15 -5.14 -12.91
N VAL A 65 21.41 -4.04 -13.11
CA VAL A 65 20.93 -3.61 -14.45
C VAL A 65 22.07 -3.45 -15.47
N LYS A 66 23.27 -3.08 -15.01
CA LYS A 66 24.41 -2.85 -15.90
C LYS A 66 25.16 -4.13 -16.27
N HIS A 67 25.06 -5.15 -15.42
CA HIS A 67 25.90 -6.35 -15.47
C HIS A 67 25.06 -7.63 -15.61
N VAL A 68 23.75 -7.50 -15.87
CA VAL A 68 22.85 -8.66 -15.92
C VAL A 68 23.17 -9.59 -17.09
N ASP A 69 23.59 -9.05 -18.24
CA ASP A 69 23.93 -9.88 -19.40
C ASP A 69 25.25 -10.64 -19.20
N GLU A 70 26.26 -9.98 -18.62
CA GLU A 70 27.51 -10.62 -18.21
C GLU A 70 27.24 -11.72 -17.18
N LEU A 71 26.35 -11.46 -16.22
CA LEU A 71 25.96 -12.42 -15.19
C LEU A 71 25.22 -13.63 -15.79
N LYS A 72 24.32 -13.42 -16.75
CA LYS A 72 23.62 -14.52 -17.46
C LYS A 72 24.63 -15.43 -18.16
N ILE A 73 25.56 -14.85 -18.91
CA ILE A 73 26.60 -15.60 -19.62
C ILE A 73 27.48 -16.39 -18.63
N TYR A 74 27.78 -15.81 -17.48
CA TYR A 74 28.56 -16.48 -16.44
C TYR A 74 27.80 -17.69 -15.85
N LEU A 75 26.54 -17.51 -15.48
CA LEU A 75 25.72 -18.56 -14.86
C LEU A 75 25.33 -19.67 -15.84
N GLU A 76 25.32 -19.39 -17.14
CA GLU A 76 25.17 -20.41 -18.18
C GLU A 76 26.41 -21.32 -18.26
N LYS A 77 27.61 -20.77 -18.07
CA LYS A 77 28.87 -21.53 -18.10
C LYS A 77 29.15 -22.27 -16.79
N GLU A 78 28.83 -21.63 -15.67
CA GLU A 78 29.10 -22.13 -14.33
C GLU A 78 27.82 -21.97 -13.48
N PRO A 79 26.89 -22.93 -13.56
CA PRO A 79 25.63 -22.85 -12.81
C PRO A 79 25.90 -22.98 -11.31
N LEU A 80 25.11 -22.24 -10.52
CA LEU A 80 25.10 -22.24 -9.07
C LEU A 80 23.70 -22.64 -8.60
N ASP A 81 23.59 -23.34 -7.47
CA ASP A 81 22.29 -23.64 -6.88
C ASP A 81 21.68 -22.39 -6.21
N VAL A 82 22.53 -21.56 -5.60
CA VAL A 82 22.12 -20.30 -4.96
C VAL A 82 23.13 -19.20 -5.25
N LEU A 83 22.67 -18.06 -5.75
CA LEU A 83 23.47 -16.85 -5.90
C LEU A 83 22.90 -15.72 -5.03
N SER A 84 23.72 -15.21 -4.12
CA SER A 84 23.41 -14.01 -3.34
C SER A 84 24.06 -12.78 -3.97
N ILE A 85 23.27 -11.74 -4.23
CA ILE A 85 23.74 -10.51 -4.90
C ILE A 85 23.51 -9.31 -3.99
N ASN A 86 24.58 -8.54 -3.75
CA ASN A 86 24.56 -7.28 -3.01
C ASN A 86 24.76 -6.06 -3.91
N GLU A 87 24.35 -4.90 -3.41
CA GLU A 87 24.40 -3.61 -4.11
C GLU A 87 23.77 -3.65 -5.52
N THR A 88 22.65 -4.37 -5.67
CA THR A 88 21.94 -4.50 -6.96
C THR A 88 21.50 -3.15 -7.55
N ARG A 89 21.31 -2.14 -6.70
CA ARG A 89 20.78 -0.79 -7.01
C ARG A 89 19.41 -0.80 -7.70
N LEU A 90 18.64 -1.88 -7.54
CA LEU A 90 17.26 -1.98 -8.03
C LEU A 90 16.31 -1.12 -7.20
N ASP A 91 15.27 -0.60 -7.85
CA ASP A 91 14.09 -0.02 -7.23
C ASP A 91 12.82 -0.53 -7.90
N GLU A 92 11.67 -0.15 -7.35
CA GLU A 92 10.34 -0.59 -7.79
C GLU A 92 9.97 -0.20 -9.24
N THR A 93 10.78 0.62 -9.93
CA THR A 93 10.52 0.97 -11.34
C THR A 93 11.14 0.05 -12.36
N ILE A 94 12.06 -0.83 -11.92
CA ILE A 94 12.72 -1.77 -12.81
C ILE A 94 11.88 -3.05 -12.85
N SER A 95 11.41 -3.43 -14.04
CA SER A 95 10.64 -4.67 -14.21
C SER A 95 11.50 -5.88 -13.90
N THR A 96 10.95 -6.84 -13.18
CA THR A 96 11.58 -8.13 -12.89
C THR A 96 12.06 -8.84 -14.16
N ASP A 97 11.34 -8.70 -15.27
CA ASP A 97 11.69 -9.33 -16.55
C ASP A 97 13.04 -8.84 -17.09
N THR A 98 13.37 -7.56 -16.87
CA THR A 98 14.62 -6.97 -17.36
C THR A 98 15.86 -7.52 -16.66
N VAL A 99 15.69 -8.02 -15.44
CA VAL A 99 16.78 -8.55 -14.60
C VAL A 99 16.66 -10.05 -14.35
N SER A 100 15.72 -10.72 -15.03
CA SER A 100 15.50 -12.14 -14.90
C SER A 100 16.68 -12.93 -15.47
N ILE A 101 17.06 -14.00 -14.77
CA ILE A 101 18.13 -14.91 -15.15
C ILE A 101 17.47 -16.25 -15.50
N PRO A 102 17.63 -16.75 -16.73
CA PRO A 102 17.04 -18.03 -17.14
C PRO A 102 17.45 -19.16 -16.19
N GLY A 103 16.49 -19.94 -15.71
CA GLY A 103 16.73 -21.08 -14.82
C GLY A 103 16.85 -20.74 -13.32
N TYR A 104 16.66 -19.48 -12.92
CA TYR A 104 16.72 -19.06 -11.52
C TYR A 104 15.43 -18.38 -11.06
N ASP A 105 14.99 -18.72 -9.85
CA ASP A 105 13.97 -17.96 -9.15
C ASP A 105 14.60 -16.77 -8.42
N MET A 106 14.13 -15.56 -8.73
CA MET A 106 14.67 -14.34 -8.14
C MET A 106 13.82 -13.84 -6.98
N VAL A 107 14.44 -13.66 -5.81
CA VAL A 107 13.85 -12.97 -4.66
C VAL A 107 14.67 -11.71 -4.38
N ALA A 108 14.03 -10.53 -4.45
CA ALA A 108 14.71 -9.25 -4.31
C ALA A 108 14.09 -8.35 -3.24
N LYS A 109 14.95 -7.69 -2.46
CA LYS A 109 14.57 -6.57 -1.59
C LYS A 109 15.07 -5.27 -2.21
N ASN A 110 14.16 -4.54 -2.85
CA ASN A 110 14.48 -3.31 -3.57
C ASN A 110 14.75 -2.13 -2.63
N ARG A 111 15.53 -1.15 -3.12
CA ARG A 111 15.77 0.09 -2.36
C ARG A 111 14.49 0.91 -2.30
N ASN A 112 14.29 1.61 -1.18
CA ASN A 112 13.23 2.61 -1.08
C ASN A 112 13.56 3.79 -2.02
N ARG A 113 12.77 3.93 -3.10
CA ARG A 113 12.97 4.96 -4.13
C ARG A 113 12.82 6.37 -3.59
N GLN A 114 11.89 6.58 -2.64
CA GLN A 114 11.68 7.88 -2.00
C GLN A 114 12.93 8.32 -1.24
N ASP A 115 13.53 7.41 -0.45
CA ASP A 115 14.75 7.70 0.31
C ASP A 115 15.94 7.96 -0.62
N TYR A 116 16.06 7.19 -1.70
CA TYR A 116 17.10 7.39 -2.71
C TYR A 116 16.98 8.78 -3.36
N LEU A 117 15.80 9.15 -3.87
CA LEU A 117 15.58 10.44 -4.52
C LEU A 117 15.76 11.60 -3.54
N LYS A 118 15.32 11.45 -2.27
CA LYS A 118 15.54 12.44 -1.22
C LYS A 118 17.04 12.68 -0.99
N LYS A 119 17.82 11.61 -0.79
CA LYS A 119 19.28 11.70 -0.61
C LYS A 119 19.97 12.30 -1.83
N LYS A 120 19.56 11.90 -3.04
CA LYS A 120 20.10 12.42 -4.29
C LYS A 120 19.80 13.91 -4.48
N ALA A 121 18.58 14.35 -4.18
CA ALA A 121 18.20 15.76 -4.26
C ALA A 121 19.06 16.63 -3.35
N ILE A 122 19.24 16.20 -2.09
CA ILE A 122 20.09 16.91 -1.10
C ILE A 122 21.56 16.95 -1.56
N LYS A 123 22.09 15.84 -2.08
CA LYS A 123 23.51 15.75 -2.49
C LYS A 123 23.83 16.54 -3.76
N THR A 124 22.96 16.47 -4.77
CA THR A 124 23.21 17.04 -6.10
C THR A 124 22.70 18.48 -6.21
N ASN A 125 21.83 18.93 -5.30
CA ASN A 125 21.17 20.24 -5.30
C ASN A 125 20.57 20.65 -6.66
N SER A 126 20.10 19.65 -7.42
CA SER A 126 19.61 19.82 -8.79
C SER A 126 18.09 19.92 -8.79
N THR A 127 17.56 20.93 -9.47
CA THR A 127 16.12 21.16 -9.65
C THR A 127 15.40 19.92 -10.21
N ALA A 128 16.02 19.21 -11.16
CA ALA A 128 15.46 17.98 -11.72
C ALA A 128 15.29 16.88 -10.66
N CYS A 129 16.26 16.71 -9.76
CA CYS A 129 16.19 15.73 -8.68
C CYS A 129 15.14 16.13 -7.63
N HIS A 130 15.05 17.42 -7.30
CA HIS A 130 14.01 17.95 -6.42
C HIS A 130 12.59 17.74 -6.99
N ASN A 131 12.40 18.01 -8.28
CA ASN A 131 11.13 17.80 -8.97
C ASN A 131 10.74 16.31 -9.02
N ALA A 132 11.70 15.43 -9.30
CA ALA A 132 11.47 13.99 -9.30
C ALA A 132 11.07 13.48 -7.90
N TYR A 133 11.75 13.93 -6.84
CA TYR A 133 11.38 13.61 -5.47
C TYR A 133 9.99 14.16 -5.11
N GLY A 134 9.70 15.42 -5.45
CA GLY A 134 8.41 16.06 -5.19
C GLY A 134 7.24 15.32 -5.85
N SER A 135 7.42 14.92 -7.11
CA SER A 135 6.42 14.16 -7.86
C SER A 135 6.14 12.80 -7.21
N LEU A 136 7.19 12.04 -6.87
CA LEU A 136 7.05 10.74 -6.21
C LEU A 136 6.40 10.88 -4.82
N ARG A 137 6.79 11.89 -4.03
CA ARG A 137 6.18 12.16 -2.73
C ARG A 137 4.68 12.42 -2.86
N ASN A 138 4.28 13.21 -3.85
CA ASN A 138 2.87 13.51 -4.09
C ASN A 138 2.09 12.26 -4.52
N GLU A 139 2.67 11.40 -5.36
CA GLU A 139 2.07 10.12 -5.75
C GLU A 139 1.89 9.17 -4.55
N ILE A 140 2.92 9.02 -3.72
CA ILE A 140 2.86 8.21 -2.49
C ILE A 140 1.79 8.75 -1.55
N ASN A 141 1.74 10.07 -1.33
CA ASN A 141 0.71 10.69 -0.49
C ASN A 141 -0.70 10.43 -1.03
N LYS A 142 -0.90 10.49 -2.35
CA LYS A 142 -2.18 10.12 -2.97
C LYS A 142 -2.53 8.66 -2.67
N LYS A 143 -1.61 7.71 -2.85
CA LYS A 143 -1.83 6.29 -2.52
C LYS A 143 -2.19 6.09 -1.04
N ILE A 144 -1.51 6.80 -0.13
CA ILE A 144 -1.83 6.77 1.31
C ILE A 144 -3.25 7.29 1.57
N VAL A 145 -3.64 8.39 0.93
CA VAL A 145 -4.99 8.95 1.06
C VAL A 145 -6.03 7.97 0.56
N TYR A 146 -5.83 7.36 -0.61
CA TYR A 146 -6.75 6.36 -1.15
C TYR A 146 -6.84 5.11 -0.29
N ALA A 147 -5.72 4.60 0.22
CA ALA A 147 -5.72 3.43 1.11
C ALA A 147 -6.47 3.71 2.42
N LYS A 148 -6.33 4.92 2.98
CA LYS A 148 -7.10 5.34 4.15
C LYS A 148 -8.60 5.42 3.85
N GLN A 149 -8.95 6.03 2.72
CA GLN A 149 -10.34 6.14 2.29
C GLN A 149 -10.96 4.75 2.13
N ASP A 150 -10.29 3.86 1.38
CA ASP A 150 -10.73 2.48 1.17
C ASP A 150 -10.90 1.72 2.49
N TYR A 151 -9.94 1.83 3.41
CA TYR A 151 -10.05 1.24 4.75
C TYR A 151 -11.31 1.69 5.49
N TYR A 152 -11.58 3.00 5.54
CA TYR A 152 -12.74 3.52 6.27
C TYR A 152 -14.06 3.23 5.57
N THR A 153 -14.11 3.24 4.23
CA THR A 153 -15.26 2.78 3.46
C THR A 153 -15.57 1.31 3.81
N ASN A 154 -14.56 0.45 3.80
CA ASN A 154 -14.69 -0.95 4.19
C ASN A 154 -15.13 -1.13 5.66
N CYS A 155 -14.65 -0.28 6.58
CA CYS A 155 -15.09 -0.30 7.98
C CYS A 155 -16.58 0.03 8.12
N VAL A 156 -17.08 1.02 7.38
CA VAL A 156 -18.50 1.39 7.38
C VAL A 156 -19.34 0.27 6.78
N ASP A 157 -18.91 -0.28 5.64
CA ASP A 157 -19.63 -1.34 4.94
C ASP A 157 -19.77 -2.62 5.77
N ARG A 158 -18.70 -3.02 6.47
CA ARG A 158 -18.73 -4.19 7.37
C ARG A 158 -19.60 -3.98 8.62
N ASN A 159 -19.82 -2.73 9.04
CA ASN A 159 -20.56 -2.40 10.26
C ASN A 159 -21.95 -1.77 10.00
N ARG A 160 -22.49 -1.88 8.78
CA ARG A 160 -23.81 -1.30 8.42
C ARG A 160 -24.93 -1.68 9.39
N ASN A 161 -24.90 -2.91 9.92
CA ASN A 161 -25.91 -3.42 10.85
C ASN A 161 -25.49 -3.30 12.34
N ASN A 162 -24.34 -2.68 12.63
CA ASN A 162 -23.81 -2.54 13.98
C ASN A 162 -23.45 -1.08 14.29
N THR A 163 -24.47 -0.29 14.61
CA THR A 163 -24.38 1.15 14.91
C THR A 163 -23.39 1.45 16.05
N LYS A 164 -23.28 0.57 17.06
CA LYS A 164 -22.35 0.76 18.19
C LYS A 164 -20.89 0.68 17.76
N GLN A 165 -20.54 -0.31 16.94
CA GLN A 165 -19.18 -0.44 16.41
C GLN A 165 -18.86 0.66 15.39
N MET A 166 -19.84 1.06 14.58
CA MET A 166 -19.70 2.20 13.68
C MET A 166 -19.38 3.49 14.44
N TRP A 167 -20.15 3.81 15.49
CA TRP A 167 -19.87 4.97 16.34
C TRP A 167 -18.53 4.89 17.07
N LYS A 168 -18.08 3.68 17.45
CA LYS A 168 -16.73 3.49 18.00
C LYS A 168 -15.65 3.88 16.99
N HIS A 169 -15.76 3.44 15.74
CA HIS A 169 -14.83 3.81 14.67
C HIS A 169 -14.87 5.31 14.34
N ILE A 170 -16.06 5.93 14.33
CA ILE A 170 -16.21 7.38 14.13
C ILE A 170 -15.56 8.16 15.29
N ASN A 171 -15.79 7.75 16.54
CA ASN A 171 -15.21 8.43 17.69
C ASN A 171 -13.67 8.35 17.71
N GLN A 172 -13.11 7.23 17.23
CA GLN A 172 -11.66 7.09 17.01
C GLN A 172 -11.14 8.09 15.97
N LEU A 173 -11.86 8.25 14.85
CA LEU A 173 -11.53 9.20 13.78
C LEU A 173 -11.57 10.66 14.24
N VAL A 174 -12.59 11.01 15.02
CA VAL A 174 -12.82 12.40 15.47
C VAL A 174 -11.93 12.73 16.68
N ASN A 175 -11.11 11.79 17.16
CA ASN A 175 -10.26 11.95 18.35
C ASN A 175 -11.06 12.53 19.53
N LYS A 176 -12.31 12.06 19.72
CA LYS A 176 -13.10 12.35 20.92
C LYS A 176 -12.57 11.50 22.07
N ASN A 177 -11.30 11.71 22.42
CA ASN A 177 -10.71 11.24 23.66
C ASN A 177 -11.20 12.17 24.77
N SER A 178 -12.51 12.12 25.07
CA SER A 178 -13.00 12.69 26.32
C SER A 178 -12.38 11.85 27.43
N ARG A 179 -11.44 12.44 28.18
CA ARG A 179 -11.06 11.85 29.47
C ARG A 179 -12.33 11.82 30.30
N SER A 180 -12.72 10.66 30.80
CA SER A 180 -13.75 10.58 31.83
C SER A 180 -13.19 11.26 33.08
N THR A 181 -13.50 12.54 33.25
CA THR A 181 -13.15 13.27 34.46
C THR A 181 -14.28 13.06 35.45
N ASN A 182 -13.99 12.38 36.55
CA ASN A 182 -14.91 12.38 37.69
C ASN A 182 -14.86 13.79 38.31
N ILE A 183 -16.02 14.32 38.69
CA ILE A 183 -16.09 15.54 39.49
C ILE A 183 -15.61 15.16 40.87
N SER A 184 -14.40 15.59 41.23
CA SER A 184 -13.76 15.24 42.52
C SER A 184 -14.00 16.28 43.61
N VAL A 185 -14.49 17.45 43.24
CA VAL A 185 -14.74 18.57 44.15
C VAL A 185 -15.95 19.34 43.67
N LEU A 186 -16.89 19.62 44.59
CA LEU A 186 -18.01 20.52 44.40
C LEU A 186 -17.90 21.64 45.44
N GLN A 187 -17.93 22.90 45.00
CA GLN A 187 -17.95 24.04 45.90
C GLN A 187 -19.33 24.68 45.86
N ILE A 188 -20.00 24.70 47.02
CA ILE A 188 -21.26 25.39 47.23
C ILE A 188 -20.98 26.46 48.28
N ASP A 189 -21.19 27.72 47.92
CA ASP A 189 -20.81 28.89 48.73
C ASP A 189 -19.32 28.87 49.15
N GLU A 190 -19.05 28.79 50.46
CA GLU A 190 -17.71 28.72 51.07
C GLU A 190 -17.26 27.28 51.40
N GLN A 191 -18.11 26.27 51.18
CA GLN A 191 -17.83 24.90 51.58
C GLN A 191 -17.32 24.06 50.41
N VAL A 192 -16.23 23.33 50.63
CA VAL A 192 -15.60 22.45 49.64
C VAL A 192 -15.96 21.00 49.98
N ILE A 193 -16.71 20.37 49.09
CA ILE A 193 -17.19 18.99 49.25
C ILE A 193 -16.38 18.11 48.32
N THR A 194 -15.78 17.05 48.87
CA THR A 194 -14.83 16.17 48.17
C THR A 194 -15.28 14.71 48.15
N GLU A 195 -16.35 14.35 48.86
CA GLU A 195 -16.89 13.00 48.92
C GLU A 195 -17.85 12.74 47.75
N ASN A 196 -17.63 11.66 46.99
CA ASN A 196 -18.40 11.39 45.77
C ASN A 196 -19.89 11.09 46.03
N GLU A 197 -20.22 10.41 47.14
CA GLU A 197 -21.60 10.08 47.49
C GLU A 197 -22.39 11.35 47.83
N THR A 198 -21.82 12.22 48.66
CA THR A 198 -22.45 13.50 49.02
C THR A 198 -22.57 14.45 47.83
N ILE A 199 -21.58 14.46 46.91
CA ILE A 199 -21.69 15.18 45.64
C ILE A 199 -22.88 14.67 44.82
N ALA A 200 -23.07 13.35 44.72
CA ALA A 200 -24.17 12.76 43.96
C ALA A 200 -25.54 13.07 44.58
N ASP A 201 -25.64 13.00 45.91
CA ASP A 201 -26.87 13.32 46.64
C ASP A 201 -27.25 14.80 46.47
N LEU A 202 -26.27 15.72 46.59
CA LEU A 202 -26.48 17.15 46.35
C LEU A 202 -26.90 17.47 44.92
N PHE A 203 -26.32 16.78 43.94
CA PHE A 203 -26.74 16.93 42.55
C PHE A 203 -28.18 16.46 42.35
N ASN A 204 -28.56 15.34 42.98
CA ASN A 204 -29.90 14.81 42.89
C ASN A 204 -30.90 15.77 43.53
N GLU A 205 -30.65 16.20 44.76
CA GLU A 205 -31.46 17.19 45.50
C GLU A 205 -31.61 18.50 44.70
N TYR A 206 -30.51 19.04 44.17
CA TYR A 206 -30.56 20.25 43.35
C TYR A 206 -31.46 20.08 42.13
N PHE A 207 -31.28 19.02 41.33
CA PHE A 207 -32.02 18.85 40.08
C PHE A 207 -33.47 18.38 40.28
N THR A 208 -33.80 17.74 41.40
CA THR A 208 -35.21 17.45 41.76
C THR A 208 -35.93 18.70 42.24
N ASP A 209 -35.24 19.56 42.98
CA ASP A 209 -35.88 20.65 43.72
C ASP A 209 -35.86 21.97 42.94
N ILE A 210 -35.03 22.10 41.90
CA ILE A 210 -34.95 23.32 41.09
C ILE A 210 -36.30 23.67 40.44
N GLY A 211 -37.08 22.67 40.03
CA GLY A 211 -38.39 22.87 39.40
C GLY A 211 -39.39 23.53 40.35
N PRO A 212 -39.71 22.91 41.51
CA PRO A 212 -40.55 23.52 42.53
C PRO A 212 -40.02 24.86 43.04
N ASN A 213 -38.71 24.98 43.28
CA ASN A 213 -38.10 26.20 43.80
C ASN A 213 -38.27 27.38 42.83
N LEU A 214 -38.05 27.17 41.53
CA LEU A 214 -38.30 28.18 40.51
C LEU A 214 -39.79 28.50 40.40
N SER A 215 -40.66 27.48 40.43
CA SER A 215 -42.11 27.67 40.35
C SER A 215 -42.64 28.53 41.50
N ASN A 216 -42.16 28.32 42.72
CA ASN A 216 -42.57 29.07 43.91
C ASN A 216 -42.06 30.52 43.91
N GLN A 217 -41.00 30.83 43.16
CA GLN A 217 -40.51 32.20 42.97
C GLN A 217 -41.33 33.01 41.95
N ILE A 218 -42.17 32.34 41.16
CA ILE A 218 -43.10 33.01 40.25
C ILE A 218 -44.26 33.54 41.08
N THR A 219 -44.42 34.87 41.14
CA THR A 219 -45.54 35.48 41.84
C THR A 219 -46.86 35.15 41.15
N GLU A 220 -47.84 34.66 41.91
CA GLU A 220 -49.21 34.47 41.43
C GLU A 220 -49.82 35.84 41.13
N THR A 221 -49.72 36.27 39.88
CA THR A 221 -50.40 37.47 39.40
C THR A 221 -51.81 37.09 38.99
N ASN A 222 -52.82 37.77 39.54
CA ASN A 222 -54.23 37.62 39.13
C ASN A 222 -54.50 38.30 37.77
N THR A 223 -53.55 38.17 36.83
CA THR A 223 -53.66 38.65 35.47
C THR A 223 -53.90 37.47 34.57
N ASP A 224 -55.12 37.39 34.02
CA ASP A 224 -55.47 36.41 33.00
C ASP A 224 -54.46 36.47 31.84
N PHE A 225 -53.99 35.31 31.37
CA PHE A 225 -53.05 35.21 30.25
C PHE A 225 -53.58 35.90 28.99
N LYS A 226 -54.91 36.02 28.87
CA LYS A 226 -55.59 36.77 27.80
C LYS A 226 -55.22 38.25 27.77
N ARG A 227 -54.81 38.86 28.90
CA ARG A 227 -54.30 40.23 28.94
C ARG A 227 -53.06 40.42 28.06
N TYR A 228 -52.25 39.37 27.93
CA TYR A 228 -51.03 39.37 27.12
C TYR A 228 -51.29 38.89 25.68
N MET A 229 -52.37 38.15 25.43
CA MET A 229 -52.82 37.79 24.07
C MET A 229 -53.64 38.92 23.43
N LYS A 230 -52.95 39.97 22.97
CA LYS A 230 -53.57 41.16 22.37
C LYS A 230 -54.34 40.89 21.06
N PHE A 231 -54.09 39.76 20.40
CA PHE A 231 -54.69 39.42 19.11
C PHE A 231 -55.27 38.01 19.15
N LYS A 232 -56.49 37.83 18.60
CA LYS A 232 -57.04 36.49 18.36
C LYS A 232 -56.22 35.84 17.26
N THR A 233 -55.65 34.67 17.53
CA THR A 233 -54.95 33.87 16.53
C THR A 233 -55.95 33.43 15.45
N GLN A 234 -55.69 33.79 14.20
CA GLN A 234 -56.53 33.37 13.06
C GLN A 234 -56.29 31.91 12.67
N HIS A 235 -55.15 31.34 13.08
CA HIS A 235 -54.76 29.98 12.77
C HIS A 235 -55.07 29.06 13.95
N LYS A 236 -55.88 28.03 13.71
CA LYS A 236 -56.09 26.92 14.64
C LYS A 236 -55.17 25.80 14.22
N PHE A 237 -54.31 25.36 15.13
CA PHE A 237 -53.49 24.17 14.94
C PHE A 237 -54.19 23.01 15.64
N ASN A 238 -54.69 22.06 14.87
CA ASN A 238 -55.31 20.85 15.38
C ASN A 238 -54.44 19.67 14.97
N PHE A 239 -54.24 18.73 15.90
CA PHE A 239 -53.66 17.45 15.56
C PHE A 239 -54.74 16.57 14.96
N GLU A 240 -54.51 16.08 13.73
CA GLU A 240 -55.30 15.02 13.14
C GLU A 240 -54.64 13.67 13.46
N ASN A 241 -55.45 12.63 13.64
CA ASN A 241 -54.94 11.28 13.81
C ASN A 241 -54.31 10.83 12.49
N ILE A 242 -53.00 10.57 12.54
CA ILE A 242 -52.22 10.13 11.38
C ILE A 242 -52.52 8.66 11.12
N ASN A 243 -52.77 8.31 9.85
CA ASN A 243 -53.01 6.93 9.43
C ASN A 243 -51.67 6.20 9.19
N ILE A 244 -51.62 4.90 9.48
CA ILE A 244 -50.45 4.04 9.27
C ILE A 244 -49.94 4.13 7.82
N ASN A 245 -50.84 4.24 6.85
CA ASN A 245 -50.47 4.35 5.44
C ASN A 245 -49.75 5.68 5.11
N GLU A 246 -50.08 6.78 5.79
CA GLU A 246 -49.37 8.05 5.62
C GLU A 246 -47.96 7.98 6.18
N VAL A 247 -47.78 7.26 7.30
CA VAL A 247 -46.47 6.99 7.88
C VAL A 247 -45.63 6.13 6.95
N LEU A 248 -46.20 5.06 6.38
CA LEU A 248 -45.50 4.19 5.43
C LEU A 248 -45.07 4.95 4.17
N ASN A 249 -45.95 5.78 3.60
CA ASN A 249 -45.62 6.63 2.44
C ASN A 249 -44.53 7.67 2.73
N ALA A 250 -44.45 8.18 3.95
CA ALA A 250 -43.40 9.10 4.35
C ALA A 250 -42.04 8.39 4.51
N LEU A 251 -42.06 7.14 4.96
CA LEU A 251 -40.85 6.31 5.13
C LEU A 251 -40.28 5.82 3.79
N GLU A 252 -41.12 5.56 2.77
CA GLU A 252 -40.65 5.19 1.42
C GLU A 252 -39.93 6.33 0.67
N LYS A 253 -40.05 7.58 1.14
CA LYS A 253 -39.35 8.74 0.57
C LYS A 253 -37.92 8.91 1.07
N PHE A 254 -37.47 8.09 2.02
CA PHE A 254 -36.10 8.06 2.55
C PHE A 254 -35.35 6.81 2.08
#